data_AF-A0AB39T7G7-F1
#
_entry.id   AF-A0AB39T7G7-F1
#
_cell.length_a   1.000
_cell.length_b   1.000
_cell.length_c   1.000
_cell.angle_alpha   90.00
_cell.angle_beta   90.00
_cell.angle_gamma   90.00
#
_symmetry.space_group_name_H-M   'P 1'
#
loop_
_entity.id
_entity.type
_entity.pdbx_description
1 polymer ?
#
loop_
_entity_poly.entity_id
_entity_poly.type
_entity_poly.pdbx_seq_one_letter_code
_entity_poly.pdbx_strand_id
1 'polypeptide(L)'
;MLIEYLPPESATKTAMRNALPDGAEPAGEYRPDLAPWSSVEMLLAEIKDQLVLSRMVAVAAAGGKPGDFKPTPRPGIPPTASGGRRRLTDDQRRALDPRLRAQPKEATDGD
;
A
#
# COMPACT_ATOMS: atom_id res chain seq x y z
N MET A 1 -15.28 28.05 -21.88
CA MET A 1 -14.69 27.89 -20.52
C MET A 1 -15.82 27.45 -19.59
N LEU A 2 -15.69 26.30 -18.92
CA LEU A 2 -16.73 25.72 -18.05
C LEU A 2 -16.31 25.72 -16.56
N ILE A 3 -15.31 26.53 -16.20
CA ILE A 3 -14.65 26.50 -14.87
C ILE A 3 -15.05 27.70 -14.00
N GLU A 4 -15.71 28.73 -14.57
CA GLU A 4 -15.94 30.01 -13.88
C GLU A 4 -17.06 30.01 -12.82
N TYR A 5 -17.86 28.94 -12.71
CA TYR A 5 -19.02 28.88 -11.81
C TYR A 5 -19.03 27.65 -10.90
N LEU A 6 -17.86 27.19 -10.43
CA LEU A 6 -17.89 26.28 -9.28
C LEU A 6 -18.35 27.06 -8.04
N PRO A 7 -19.36 26.57 -7.31
CA PRO A 7 -19.69 27.10 -5.99
C PRO A 7 -18.43 27.13 -5.12
N PRO A 8 -18.28 28.12 -4.23
CA PRO A 8 -17.17 28.12 -3.28
C PRO A 8 -17.13 26.77 -2.58
N GLU A 9 -15.96 26.13 -2.56
CA GLU A 9 -15.80 24.81 -1.93
C GLU A 9 -16.38 24.88 -0.50
N SER A 10 -17.07 23.80 -0.07
CA SER A 10 -17.64 23.78 1.28
C SER A 10 -16.54 24.00 2.31
N ALA A 11 -16.83 24.75 3.37
CA ALA A 11 -15.87 25.06 4.44
C ALA A 11 -15.19 23.78 4.99
N THR A 12 -15.93 22.68 5.02
CA THR A 12 -15.43 21.34 5.38
C THR A 12 -14.31 20.86 4.46
N LYS A 13 -14.46 21.03 3.14
CA LYS A 13 -13.48 20.60 2.15
C LYS A 13 -12.21 21.45 2.21
N THR A 14 -12.37 22.76 2.40
CA THR A 14 -11.23 23.68 2.61
C THR A 14 -10.48 23.36 3.90
N ALA A 15 -11.18 23.07 4.99
CA ALA A 15 -10.57 22.66 6.25
C ALA A 15 -9.77 21.36 6.11
N MET A 16 -10.32 20.36 5.41
CA MET A 16 -9.62 19.10 5.14
C MET A 16 -8.35 19.30 4.29
N ARG A 17 -8.42 20.17 3.27
CA ARG A 17 -7.25 20.48 2.43
C ARG A 17 -6.16 21.20 3.22
N ASN A 18 -6.52 22.19 4.04
CA ASN A 18 -5.58 22.97 4.84
C ASN A 18 -5.01 22.17 6.03
N ALA A 19 -5.69 21.11 6.46
CA ALA A 19 -5.20 20.19 7.49
C ALA A 19 -4.15 19.21 6.95
N LEU A 20 -4.00 19.10 5.63
CA LEU A 20 -2.96 18.29 5.03
C LEU A 20 -1.62 19.05 5.13
N PRO A 21 -0.57 18.49 5.74
CA PRO A 21 0.71 19.18 5.85
C PRO A 21 1.30 19.42 4.45
N ASP A 22 1.68 20.67 4.17
CA ASP A 22 2.43 21.03 2.96
C ASP A 22 3.80 20.35 3.03
N GLY A 23 4.00 19.32 2.20
CA GLY A 23 5.26 18.59 2.11
C GLY A 23 5.16 17.08 2.29
N ALA A 24 4.20 16.42 1.65
CA ALA A 24 4.35 14.99 1.38
C ALA A 24 5.50 14.80 0.38
N GLU A 25 6.73 14.76 0.89
CA GLU A 25 7.91 14.24 0.18
C GLU A 25 7.52 12.94 -0.54
N PRO A 26 7.96 12.68 -1.79
CA PRO A 26 7.71 11.41 -2.44
C PRO A 26 8.37 10.30 -1.60
N ALA A 27 7.54 9.65 -0.79
CA ALA A 27 7.99 8.65 0.16
C ALA A 27 8.48 7.41 -0.58
N GLY A 28 9.79 7.31 -0.82
CA GLY A 28 10.46 6.08 -1.24
C GLY A 28 9.72 5.25 -2.31
N GLU A 29 9.75 3.92 -2.13
CA GLU A 29 9.04 2.97 -2.98
C GLU A 29 7.51 3.21 -2.91
N TYR A 30 6.86 3.45 -4.04
CA TYR A 30 5.43 3.83 -4.10
C TYR A 30 4.53 2.75 -3.48
N ARG A 31 3.82 3.11 -2.39
CA ARG A 31 2.93 2.24 -1.59
C ARG A 31 1.45 2.63 -1.76
N PRO A 32 0.78 2.18 -2.83
CA PRO A 32 -0.63 2.49 -3.07
C PRO A 32 -1.57 1.90 -2.01
N ASP A 33 -1.12 0.88 -1.28
CA ASP A 33 -1.84 0.24 -0.18
C ASP A 33 -1.89 1.07 1.11
N LEU A 34 -1.02 2.08 1.24
CA LEU A 34 -1.00 3.00 2.38
C LEU A 34 -1.65 4.35 2.07
N ALA A 35 -1.96 4.62 0.80
CA ALA A 35 -2.57 5.86 0.37
C ALA A 35 -4.08 5.86 0.69
N PRO A 36 -4.68 7.02 1.01
CA PRO A 36 -6.13 7.13 1.17
C PRO A 36 -6.82 7.03 -0.20
N TRP A 37 -7.66 6.02 -0.39
CA TRP A 37 -8.46 5.84 -1.61
C TRP A 37 -9.92 6.22 -1.36
N SER A 38 -10.53 6.86 -2.34
CA SER A 38 -11.98 7.05 -2.40
C SER A 38 -12.71 5.74 -2.72
N SER A 39 -14.00 5.68 -2.41
CA SER A 39 -14.84 4.52 -2.73
C SER A 39 -14.92 4.24 -4.24
N VAL A 40 -14.82 5.28 -5.07
CA VAL A 40 -14.83 5.14 -6.54
C VAL A 40 -13.54 4.48 -7.03
N GLU A 41 -12.39 4.87 -6.48
CA GLU A 41 -11.10 4.25 -6.81
C GLU A 41 -11.08 2.77 -6.36
N MET A 42 -11.62 2.48 -5.18
CA MET A 42 -11.78 1.10 -4.70
C MET A 42 -12.65 0.26 -5.64
N LEU A 43 -13.80 0.81 -6.05
CA LEU A 43 -14.70 0.15 -7.00
C LEU A 43 -14.02 -0.09 -8.35
N LEU A 44 -13.28 0.89 -8.86
CA LEU A 44 -12.61 0.79 -10.15
C LEU A 44 -11.51 -0.29 -10.13
N ALA A 45 -10.74 -0.37 -9.03
CA ALA A 45 -9.76 -1.44 -8.88
C ALA A 45 -10.41 -2.82 -8.79
N GLU A 46 -11.54 -2.95 -8.10
CA GLU A 46 -12.29 -4.19 -8.05
C GLU A 46 -12.79 -4.62 -9.44
N ILE A 47 -13.40 -3.69 -10.20
CA ILE A 47 -13.87 -3.96 -11.57
C ILE A 47 -12.72 -4.44 -12.47
N LYS A 48 -11.56 -3.76 -12.40
CA LYS A 48 -10.37 -4.15 -13.15
C LYS A 48 -9.93 -5.57 -12.80
N ASP A 49 -9.86 -5.89 -11.51
CA ASP A 49 -9.46 -7.21 -11.02
C ASP A 49 -10.40 -8.32 -11.51
N GLN A 50 -11.72 -8.09 -11.43
CA GLN A 50 -12.73 -9.02 -11.95
C GLN A 50 -12.65 -9.22 -13.47
N LEU A 51 -12.35 -8.15 -14.23
CA LEU A 51 -12.18 -8.25 -15.68
C LEU A 51 -10.95 -9.10 -16.04
N VAL A 52 -9.84 -8.95 -15.32
CA VAL A 52 -8.64 -9.79 -15.49
C VAL A 52 -8.96 -11.25 -15.20
N LEU A 53 -9.66 -11.54 -14.09
CA LEU A 53 -10.10 -12.90 -13.76
C LEU A 53 -11.00 -13.48 -14.85
N SER A 54 -11.97 -12.72 -15.38
CA SER A 54 -12.84 -13.18 -16.47
C SER A 54 -12.04 -13.57 -17.71
N ARG A 55 -11.02 -12.77 -18.06
CA ARG A 55 -10.11 -13.07 -19.18
C ARG A 55 -9.32 -14.34 -18.93
N MET A 56 -8.82 -14.55 -17.71
CA MET A 56 -8.08 -15.76 -17.36
C MET A 56 -8.95 -17.01 -17.48
N VAL A 57 -10.21 -16.94 -17.04
CA VAL A 57 -11.19 -18.02 -17.23
C VAL A 57 -11.43 -18.28 -18.71
N ALA A 58 -11.60 -17.23 -19.53
CA ALA A 58 -11.78 -17.39 -20.98
C ALA A 58 -10.55 -18.04 -21.66
N VAL A 59 -9.33 -17.65 -21.26
CA VAL A 59 -8.09 -18.27 -21.76
C VAL A 59 -8.04 -19.75 -21.38
N ALA A 60 -8.37 -20.10 -20.14
CA ALA A 60 -8.41 -21.49 -19.69
C ALA A 60 -9.46 -22.31 -20.45
N ALA A 61 -10.66 -21.75 -20.64
CA ALA A 61 -11.74 -22.40 -21.37
C ALA A 61 -11.38 -22.66 -22.84
N ALA A 62 -10.57 -21.79 -23.45
CA ALA A 62 -10.03 -21.98 -24.80
C ALA A 62 -8.87 -22.99 -24.88
N GLY A 63 -8.51 -23.66 -23.78
CA GLY A 63 -7.39 -24.62 -23.71
C GLY A 63 -6.01 -23.98 -23.53
N GLY A 64 -5.96 -22.66 -23.29
CA GLY A 64 -4.72 -21.97 -22.93
C GLY A 64 -4.37 -22.12 -21.45
N LYS A 65 -3.12 -21.81 -21.09
CA LYS A 65 -2.69 -21.72 -19.69
C LYS A 65 -2.75 -20.26 -19.24
N PRO A 66 -3.70 -19.84 -18.39
CA PRO A 66 -3.70 -18.48 -17.85
C PRO A 66 -2.47 -18.27 -16.97
N GLY A 67 -1.99 -17.01 -16.90
CA GLY A 67 -0.92 -16.62 -15.98
C GLY A 67 -1.39 -16.58 -14.52
N ASP A 68 -0.54 -16.08 -13.62
CA ASP A 68 -0.92 -15.88 -12.21
C ASP A 68 -1.72 -14.59 -12.03
N PHE A 69 -2.83 -14.66 -11.29
CA PHE A 69 -3.61 -13.48 -10.95
C PHE A 69 -2.88 -12.67 -9.88
N LYS A 70 -2.71 -11.38 -10.14
CA LYS A 70 -2.17 -10.41 -9.17
C LYS A 70 -3.19 -9.30 -8.99
N PRO A 71 -3.85 -9.21 -7.82
CA PRO A 71 -4.83 -8.15 -7.58
C PRO A 71 -4.17 -6.78 -7.60
N THR A 72 -4.94 -5.77 -7.98
CA THR A 72 -4.45 -4.38 -8.00
C THR A 72 -4.13 -3.94 -6.57
N PRO A 73 -2.88 -3.54 -6.27
CA PRO A 73 -2.51 -3.07 -4.94
C PRO A 73 -3.33 -1.84 -4.56
N ARG A 74 -3.97 -1.91 -3.39
CA ARG A 74 -4.90 -0.89 -2.87
C ARG A 74 -4.99 -1.01 -1.35
N PRO A 75 -5.62 -0.07 -0.63
CA PRO A 75 -5.79 -0.20 0.81
C PRO A 75 -6.37 -1.56 1.20
N GLY A 76 -5.66 -2.26 2.10
CA GLY A 76 -5.97 -3.64 2.51
C GLY A 76 -5.40 -4.74 1.62
N ILE A 77 -4.86 -4.43 0.43
CA ILE A 77 -4.23 -5.36 -0.50
C ILE A 77 -2.82 -4.88 -0.83
N PRO A 78 -1.79 -5.40 -0.13
CA PRO A 78 -0.42 -4.96 -0.33
C PRO A 78 0.12 -5.40 -1.70
N PRO A 79 1.11 -4.69 -2.27
CA PRO A 79 1.79 -5.13 -3.48
C PRO A 79 2.43 -6.50 -3.27
N THR A 80 2.32 -7.40 -4.25
CA THR A 80 2.92 -8.76 -4.20
C THR A 80 4.45 -8.75 -4.03
N ALA A 81 5.11 -7.64 -4.38
CA ALA A 81 6.55 -7.43 -4.21
C ALA A 81 6.90 -6.55 -3.00
N SER A 82 5.92 -6.10 -2.21
CA SER A 82 6.21 -5.25 -1.05
C SER A 82 6.97 -6.05 0.00
N GLY A 83 8.22 -5.63 0.18
CA GLY A 83 9.32 -6.37 0.80
C GLY A 83 8.93 -7.15 2.05
N GLY A 84 9.47 -8.37 2.14
CA GLY A 84 9.36 -9.24 3.31
C GLY A 84 9.52 -8.44 4.59
N ARG A 85 8.62 -8.71 5.56
CA ARG A 85 8.60 -8.09 6.89
C ARG A 85 10.02 -7.72 7.31
N ARG A 86 10.31 -6.41 7.34
CA ARG A 86 11.61 -5.89 7.76
C ARG A 86 11.93 -6.57 9.08
N ARG A 87 12.90 -7.50 9.08
CA ARG A 87 13.23 -8.25 10.29
C ARG A 87 13.63 -7.22 11.34
N LEU A 88 12.98 -7.27 12.49
CA LEU A 88 13.33 -6.41 13.61
C LEU A 88 14.82 -6.55 13.88
N THR A 89 15.53 -5.42 14.01
CA THR A 89 16.93 -5.44 14.40
C THR A 89 17.07 -6.09 15.77
N ASP A 90 18.24 -6.62 16.10
CA ASP A 90 18.44 -7.29 17.39
C ASP A 90 18.19 -6.33 18.57
N ASP A 91 18.49 -5.05 18.40
CA ASP A 91 18.17 -4.00 19.37
C ASP A 91 16.65 -3.78 19.53
N GLN A 92 15.90 -3.75 18.42
CA GLN A 92 14.44 -3.63 18.45
C GLN A 92 13.77 -4.87 19.07
N ARG A 93 14.32 -6.07 18.84
CA ARG A 93 13.84 -7.31 19.48
C ARG A 93 14.08 -7.30 20.99
N ARG A 94 15.26 -6.84 21.44
CA ARG A 94 15.56 -6.71 22.88
C ARG A 94 14.69 -5.66 23.56
N ALA A 95 14.33 -4.58 22.88
CA ALA A 95 13.42 -3.59 23.43
C ALA A 95 12.03 -4.18 23.71
N LEU A 96 11.55 -5.07 22.84
CA LEU A 96 10.20 -5.67 22.93
C LEU A 96 10.12 -6.92 23.79
N ASP A 97 11.17 -7.75 23.88
CA ASP A 97 11.16 -8.98 24.68
C ASP A 97 11.90 -8.79 26.02
N PRO A 98 11.21 -8.83 27.17
CA PRO A 98 11.81 -8.71 28.49
C PRO A 98 12.91 -9.74 28.79
N ARG A 99 12.89 -10.93 28.16
CA ARG A 99 13.89 -11.98 28.37
C ARG A 99 15.21 -11.66 27.69
N LEU A 100 15.18 -10.94 26.57
CA LEU A 100 16.36 -10.60 25.78
C LEU A 100 17.08 -9.35 26.31
N ARG A 101 16.46 -8.56 27.19
CA ARG A 101 17.09 -7.40 27.85
C ARG A 101 18.23 -7.76 28.79
N ALA A 102 18.17 -8.96 29.39
CA ALA A 102 19.12 -9.40 30.40
C ALA A 102 20.34 -10.14 29.82
N GLN A 103 20.39 -10.37 28.51
CA GLN A 103 21.50 -11.08 27.88
C GLN A 103 22.62 -10.11 27.49
N PRO A 104 23.90 -10.43 27.82
CA PRO A 104 25.04 -9.61 27.43
C PRO A 104 25.15 -9.53 25.89
N LYS A 105 25.56 -8.38 25.37
CA LYS A 105 25.90 -8.24 23.94
C LYS A 105 27.10 -9.15 23.67
N GLU A 106 26.92 -10.22 22.90
CA GLU A 106 28.06 -10.91 22.30
C GLU A 106 28.76 -9.90 21.38
N ALA A 107 30.01 -9.60 21.73
CA ALA A 107 30.89 -8.80 20.90
C ALA A 107 31.23 -9.65 19.67
N THR A 108 30.66 -9.31 18.52
CA THR A 108 31.25 -9.69 17.24
C THR A 108 32.48 -8.81 17.03
N ASP A 109 33.58 -9.20 17.67
CA ASP A 109 34.94 -8.86 17.25
C ASP A 109 35.34 -9.83 16.13
N GLY A 110 35.94 -9.31 15.05
CA GLY A 110 36.84 -10.08 14.18
C GLY A 110 36.56 -10.01 12.67
N ASP A 111 37.39 -9.19 12.00
CA ASP A 111 37.79 -9.13 10.57
C ASP A 111 36.74 -9.03 9.45
#